data_AF-A0A9D3RHG0-F1
#
_entry.id   AF-A0A9D3RHG0-F1
#
_cell.length_a   1.000
_cell.length_b   1.000
_cell.length_c   1.000
_cell.angle_alpha   90.00
_cell.angle_beta   90.00
_cell.angle_gamma   90.00
#
_symmetry.space_group_name_H-M   'P 1'
#
loop_
_entity.id
_entity.type
_entity.pdbx_description
1 polymer ?
#
loop_
_entity_poly.entity_id
_entity_poly.type
_entity_poly.pdbx_seq_one_letter_code
_entity_poly.pdbx_strand_id
1 'polypeptide(L)'
;MCTVERGTEVTLSWYREGEKESYGSYPVRNAPHLDLPQTVDKGGIYTCEANNSVSRETSDPLTVGAHCTAPGPPAIGANTGPSVSSTWIIVASVIAVVAALIAVVCAVLYCRNRREHTSVPTQA
;
A
#
# COMPACT_ATOMS: atom_id res chain seq x y z
N MET A 1 22.28 7.86 16.47
CA MET A 1 23.51 7.26 16.97
C MET A 1 23.14 6.08 17.87
N CYS A 2 23.63 4.88 17.57
CA CYS A 2 23.50 3.69 18.42
C CYS A 2 24.86 3.37 19.04
N THR A 3 24.96 3.23 20.35
CA THR A 3 26.23 3.01 21.07
C THR A 3 26.16 1.80 21.99
N VAL A 4 27.30 1.12 22.19
CA VAL A 4 27.40 -0.01 23.13
C VAL A 4 28.35 0.36 24.26
N GLU A 5 27.88 0.27 25.51
CA GLU A 5 28.70 0.60 26.69
C GLU A 5 29.70 -0.49 27.05
N ARG A 6 29.32 -1.77 26.89
CA ARG A 6 30.15 -2.93 27.20
C ARG A 6 29.94 -4.04 26.17
N GLY A 7 31.03 -4.45 25.52
CA GLY A 7 31.00 -5.58 24.60
C GLY A 7 32.30 -5.68 23.81
N THR A 8 32.92 -6.86 23.84
CA THR A 8 33.98 -7.25 22.92
C THR A 8 33.33 -8.02 21.78
N GLU A 9 33.50 -7.56 20.53
CA GLU A 9 33.02 -8.27 19.34
C GLU A 9 31.48 -8.34 19.21
N VAL A 10 30.84 -7.17 19.17
CA VAL A 10 29.38 -7.04 19.01
C VAL A 10 29.06 -6.73 17.55
N THR A 11 27.99 -7.30 17.02
CA THR A 11 27.42 -6.89 15.73
C THR A 11 26.27 -5.92 15.99
N LEU A 12 26.40 -4.69 15.50
CA LEU A 12 25.29 -3.72 15.52
C LEU A 12 24.47 -3.86 14.24
N SER A 13 23.14 -3.78 14.34
CA SER A 13 22.23 -3.82 13.21
C SER A 13 21.08 -2.83 13.41
N TRP A 14 20.72 -2.09 12.36
CA TRP A 14 19.49 -1.30 12.35
C TRP A 14 18.30 -2.14 11.91
N TYR A 15 17.15 -1.88 12.52
CA TYR A 15 15.85 -2.35 12.11
C TYR A 15 14.92 -1.15 11.91
N ARG A 16 14.03 -1.24 10.94
CA ARG A 16 12.99 -0.26 10.64
C ARG A 16 11.65 -0.95 10.59
N GLU A 17 10.70 -0.50 11.41
CA GLU A 17 9.38 -1.15 11.53
C GLU A 17 9.47 -2.68 11.77
N GLY A 18 10.55 -3.14 12.42
CA GLY A 18 10.82 -4.55 12.68
C GLY A 18 11.53 -5.31 11.56
N GLU A 19 11.79 -4.70 10.40
CA GLU A 19 12.58 -5.30 9.31
C GLU A 19 14.05 -4.88 9.41
N LYS A 20 14.97 -5.83 9.21
CA LYS A 20 16.41 -5.53 9.29
C LYS A 20 16.85 -4.69 8.09
N GLU A 21 17.50 -3.56 8.36
CA GLU A 21 18.04 -2.71 7.31
C GLU A 21 19.28 -3.35 6.66
N SER A 22 19.36 -3.23 5.34
CA SER A 22 20.46 -3.80 4.54
C SER A 22 21.79 -3.06 4.76
N TYR A 23 21.71 -1.78 5.10
CA TYR A 23 22.83 -0.93 5.47
C TYR A 23 22.95 -0.89 7.00
N GLY A 24 24.16 -1.09 7.54
CA GLY A 24 24.38 -0.96 8.98
C GLY A 24 24.47 -2.26 9.76
N SER A 25 24.95 -3.36 9.15
CA SER A 25 25.40 -4.54 9.92
C SER A 25 26.92 -4.63 9.87
N TYR A 26 27.58 -4.24 10.96
CA TYR A 26 29.05 -4.25 11.04
C TYR A 26 29.54 -4.96 12.30
N PRO A 27 30.53 -5.86 12.19
CA PRO A 27 31.22 -6.40 13.36
C PRO A 27 32.03 -5.27 13.99
N VAL A 28 31.55 -4.77 15.12
CA VAL A 28 32.22 -3.74 15.89
C VAL A 28 33.33 -4.41 16.69
N ARG A 29 34.57 -4.33 16.15
CA ARG A 29 35.78 -4.57 16.95
C ARG A 29 36.32 -3.27 17.57
N ASN A 30 36.12 -2.11 16.92
CA ASN A 30 36.72 -0.82 17.32
C ASN A 30 35.84 0.43 17.10
N ALA A 31 34.59 0.30 16.65
CA ALA A 31 33.69 1.43 16.39
C ALA A 31 32.57 1.45 17.46
N PRO A 32 32.67 2.25 18.54
CA PRO A 32 31.75 2.20 19.68
C PRO A 32 30.31 2.62 19.34
N HIS A 33 30.08 3.04 18.10
CA HIS A 33 28.79 3.52 17.64
C HIS A 33 28.51 3.14 16.18
N LEU A 34 27.24 2.96 15.88
CA LEU A 34 26.68 2.86 14.54
C LEU A 34 25.74 4.04 14.32
N ASP A 35 26.05 4.85 13.31
CA ASP A 35 25.16 5.93 12.90
C ASP A 35 24.08 5.44 11.95
N LEU A 36 22.93 6.10 12.03
CA LEU A 36 21.85 5.90 11.08
C LEU A 36 22.18 6.78 9.85
N PRO A 37 22.32 6.21 8.64
CA PRO A 37 22.68 6.99 7.45
C PRO A 37 21.70 8.13 7.19
N GLN A 38 22.23 9.27 6.74
CA GLN A 38 21.42 10.46 6.45
C GLN A 38 20.49 10.27 5.23
N THR A 39 20.75 9.27 4.39
CA THR A 39 19.92 8.88 3.23
C THR A 39 18.63 8.14 3.62
N VAL A 40 18.22 8.24 4.89
CA VAL A 40 16.90 7.81 5.34
C VAL A 40 15.86 8.80 4.80
N ASP A 41 15.56 8.67 3.51
CA ASP A 41 14.54 9.47 2.82
C ASP A 41 13.12 9.12 3.32
N LYS A 42 12.99 7.94 3.92
CA LYS A 42 11.73 7.40 4.42
C LYS A 42 11.72 7.48 5.94
N GLY A 43 10.92 8.38 6.47
CA GLY A 43 10.61 8.39 7.90
C GLY A 43 10.09 7.03 8.39
N GLY A 44 10.18 6.81 9.70
CA GLY A 44 9.77 5.56 10.34
C GLY A 44 10.36 5.38 11.73
N ILE A 45 10.03 4.27 12.36
CA ILE A 45 10.55 3.85 13.66
C ILE A 45 11.77 2.96 13.45
N TYR A 46 12.91 3.41 13.97
CA TYR A 46 14.19 2.71 13.90
C TYR A 46 14.56 2.14 15.27
N THR A 47 15.05 0.91 15.31
CA THR A 47 15.61 0.28 16.49
C THR A 47 17.00 -0.25 16.18
N CYS A 48 17.92 -0.15 17.13
CA CYS A 48 19.25 -0.73 17.00
C CYS A 48 19.35 -2.00 17.82
N GLU A 49 19.88 -3.07 17.23
CA GLU A 49 20.14 -4.33 17.89
C GLU A 49 21.65 -4.53 18.03
N ALA A 50 22.09 -4.82 19.25
CA ALA A 50 23.43 -5.26 19.58
C ALA A 50 23.40 -6.77 19.81
N ASN A 51 24.13 -7.53 18.99
CA ASN A 51 24.15 -8.99 19.05
C ASN A 51 25.58 -9.52 19.18
N ASN A 52 25.84 -10.36 20.18
CA ASN A 52 27.07 -11.12 20.33
C ASN A 52 26.74 -12.62 20.45
N SER A 53 27.75 -13.47 20.71
CA SER A 53 27.55 -14.93 20.84
C SER A 53 26.80 -15.37 22.10
N VAL A 54 26.60 -14.46 23.06
CA VAL A 54 26.04 -14.72 24.39
C VAL A 54 24.64 -14.12 24.55
N SER A 55 24.44 -12.90 24.05
CA SER A 55 23.25 -12.09 24.27
C SER A 55 22.90 -11.22 23.07
N ARG A 56 21.66 -10.75 23.10
CA ARG A 56 21.08 -9.79 22.18
C ARG A 56 20.35 -8.73 22.99
N GLU A 57 20.63 -7.47 22.68
CA GLU A 57 20.00 -6.31 23.30
C GLU A 57 19.49 -5.36 22.21
N THR A 58 18.35 -4.71 22.48
CA THR A 58 17.71 -3.79 21.55
C THR A 58 17.53 -2.43 22.22
N SER A 59 17.84 -1.36 21.50
CA SER A 59 17.67 0.01 21.97
C SER A 59 16.19 0.40 22.05
N ASP A 60 15.92 1.51 22.75
CA ASP A 60 14.64 2.19 22.64
C ASP A 60 14.35 2.60 21.18
N PRO A 61 13.06 2.64 20.77
CA PRO A 61 12.68 3.06 19.42
C PRO A 61 12.97 4.54 19.16
N LEU A 62 13.58 4.82 18.01
CA LEU A 62 13.87 6.16 17.50
C LEU A 62 12.92 6.50 16.35
N THR A 63 12.05 7.49 16.54
CA THR A 63 11.18 7.99 15.48
C THR A 63 11.91 9.02 14.63
N VAL A 64 12.09 8.71 13.33
CA VAL A 64 12.70 9.61 12.35
C VAL A 64 11.61 10.16 11.43
N GLY A 65 11.51 11.49 11.34
CA GLY A 65 10.60 12.15 10.40
C GLY A 65 11.09 12.01 8.95
N ALA A 66 10.17 11.86 8.00
CA ALA A 66 10.54 11.89 6.59
C ALA A 66 11.11 13.27 6.23
N HIS A 67 12.26 13.32 5.56
CA HIS A 67 12.71 14.58 4.99
C HIS A 67 11.74 15.00 3.90
N CYS A 68 11.20 16.21 4.03
CA CYS A 68 10.47 16.85 2.95
C CYS A 68 11.47 17.13 1.82
N THR A 69 11.55 16.25 0.82
CA THR A 69 12.03 16.69 -0.49
C THR A 69 11.14 17.86 -0.88
N ALA A 70 11.73 19.05 -0.95
CA ALA A 70 11.05 20.21 -1.50
C ALA A 70 10.41 19.77 -2.82
N PRO A 71 9.12 20.10 -3.07
CA PRO A 71 8.53 19.86 -4.37
C PRO A 71 9.47 20.50 -5.39
N GLY A 72 10.02 19.68 -6.31
CA GLY A 72 10.76 20.21 -7.43
C GLY A 72 9.93 21.30 -8.14
N PRO A 73 10.57 22.24 -8.85
CA PRO A 73 9.85 23.29 -9.56
C PRO A 73 8.70 22.65 -10.37
N PRO A 74 7.50 23.25 -10.34
CA PRO A 74 6.31 22.61 -10.87
C PRO A 74 6.58 22.16 -12.30
N ALA A 75 6.51 20.85 -12.53
CA ALA A 75 6.52 20.31 -13.88
C ALA A 75 5.30 20.91 -14.58
N ILE A 76 5.55 21.87 -15.47
CA ILE A 76 4.57 22.42 -16.39
C ILE A 76 4.18 21.24 -17.30
N GLY A 77 3.11 20.58 -16.92
CA GLY A 77 2.63 19.34 -17.52
C GLY A 77 1.32 18.93 -16.86
N ALA A 78 0.47 19.92 -16.61
CA ALA A 78 -0.92 19.72 -16.27
C ALA A 78 -1.59 18.90 -17.38
N ASN A 79 -1.80 17.62 -17.09
CA ASN A 79 -2.90 16.82 -17.60
C ASN A 79 -3.38 15.93 -16.44
N THR A 80 -3.80 16.54 -15.33
CA THR A 80 -4.74 15.87 -14.43
C THR A 80 -6.11 15.84 -15.12
N GLY A 81 -6.23 15.01 -16.16
CA GLY A 81 -7.53 14.47 -16.51
C GLY A 81 -8.03 13.66 -15.31
N PRO A 82 -9.35 13.58 -15.07
CA PRO A 82 -9.87 12.76 -13.98
C PRO A 82 -9.31 11.35 -14.15
N SER A 83 -8.46 10.93 -13.21
CA SER A 83 -7.99 9.55 -13.12
C SER A 83 -9.21 8.72 -12.73
N VAL A 84 -10.00 8.34 -13.73
CA VAL A 84 -11.02 7.32 -13.59
C VAL A 84 -10.27 6.06 -13.19
N SER A 85 -10.30 5.74 -11.89
CA SER A 85 -9.77 4.47 -11.40
C SER A 85 -10.36 3.38 -12.28
N SER A 86 -9.53 2.60 -12.97
CA SER A 86 -9.96 1.61 -13.96
C SER A 86 -11.00 0.61 -13.40
N THR A 87 -11.08 0.50 -12.07
CA THR A 87 -12.12 -0.23 -11.34
C THR A 87 -13.54 0.31 -11.55
N TRP A 88 -13.74 1.63 -11.62
CA TRP A 88 -15.06 2.23 -11.84
C TRP A 88 -15.64 1.92 -13.22
N ILE A 89 -14.79 1.82 -14.25
CA ILE A 89 -15.22 1.48 -15.61
C ILE A 89 -15.80 0.07 -15.65
N ILE A 90 -15.13 -0.88 -14.98
CA ILE A 90 -15.60 -2.27 -14.92
C ILE A 90 -16.96 -2.34 -14.21
N VAL A 91 -17.11 -1.67 -13.06
CA VAL A 91 -18.38 -1.64 -12.31
C VAL A 91 -19.51 -1.03 -13.15
N ALA A 92 -19.27 0.09 -13.83
CA ALA A 92 -20.27 0.73 -14.69
C ALA A 92 -20.69 -0.17 -15.86
N SER A 93 -19.73 -0.88 -16.49
CA SER A 93 -20.01 -1.80 -17.59
C SER A 93 -20.88 -2.99 -17.16
N VAL A 94 -20.61 -3.56 -15.98
CA VAL A 94 -21.39 -4.68 -15.42
C VAL A 94 -22.82 -4.24 -15.12
N ILE A 95 -23.01 -3.07 -14.50
CA ILE A 95 -24.35 -2.54 -14.19
C ILE A 95 -25.17 -2.32 -15.47
N ALA A 96 -24.56 -1.76 -16.51
CA ALA A 96 -25.23 -1.53 -17.78
C ALA A 96 -25.68 -2.84 -18.45
N VAL A 97 -24.83 -3.87 -18.44
CA VAL A 97 -25.16 -5.20 -18.99
C VAL A 97 -26.31 -5.84 -18.20
N VAL A 98 -26.26 -5.80 -16.86
CA VAL A 98 -27.32 -6.35 -16.01
C VAL A 98 -28.65 -5.63 -16.26
N ALA A 99 -28.65 -4.30 -16.37
CA ALA A 99 -29.85 -3.53 -16.66
C ALA A 99 -30.45 -3.88 -18.03
N ALA A 100 -29.61 -4.07 -19.05
CA ALA A 100 -30.06 -4.47 -20.39
C ALA A 100 -30.70 -5.88 -20.38
N LEU A 101 -30.09 -6.83 -19.67
CA LEU A 101 -30.64 -8.19 -19.53
C LEU A 101 -32.01 -8.17 -18.83
N ILE A 102 -32.15 -7.39 -17.76
CA ILE A 102 -33.43 -7.24 -17.04
C ILE A 102 -34.49 -6.63 -17.97
N ALA A 103 -34.16 -5.58 -18.72
CA ALA A 103 -35.09 -4.94 -19.64
C ALA A 103 -35.58 -5.91 -20.74
N VAL A 104 -34.68 -6.74 -21.29
CA VAL A 104 -35.05 -7.78 -22.28
C VAL A 104 -35.99 -8.81 -21.67
N VAL A 105 -35.69 -9.30 -20.47
CA VAL A 105 -36.56 -10.26 -19.77
C VAL A 105 -37.94 -9.65 -19.51
N CYS A 106 -38.00 -8.42 -18.99
CA CYS A 106 -39.27 -7.70 -18.78
C CYS A 106 -40.06 -7.52 -20.08
N ALA A 107 -39.39 -7.16 -21.18
CA ALA A 107 -40.02 -7.01 -22.49
C ALA A 107 -40.58 -8.35 -23.01
N VAL A 108 -39.83 -9.44 -22.85
CA VAL A 108 -40.28 -10.79 -23.23
C VAL A 108 -41.49 -11.21 -22.39
N LEU A 109 -41.46 -11.02 -21.08
CA LEU A 109 -42.58 -11.34 -20.19
C LEU A 109 -43.81 -10.48 -20.50
N TYR A 110 -43.62 -9.18 -20.75
CA TYR A 110 -44.69 -8.27 -21.15
C TYR A 110 -45.31 -8.68 -22.49
N CYS A 111 -44.47 -8.97 -23.50
CA CYS A 111 -44.92 -9.44 -24.81
C CYS A 111 -45.64 -10.78 -24.73
N ARG A 112 -45.15 -11.72 -23.91
CA ARG A 112 -45.81 -13.01 -23.67
C ARG A 112 -47.18 -12.78 -23.02
N ASN A 113 -47.25 -12.05 -21.92
CA ASN A 113 -48.50 -11.76 -21.23
C ASN A 113 -49.51 -11.05 -22.14
N ARG A 114 -49.06 -10.09 -22.95
CA ARG A 114 -49.93 -9.40 -23.92
C ARG A 114 -50.45 -10.35 -25.01
N ARG A 115 -49.64 -11.31 -25.46
CA ARG A 115 -50.09 -12.35 -26.39
C ARG A 115 -51.16 -13.23 -25.74
N GLU A 116 -50.97 -13.65 -24.49
CA GLU A 116 -51.98 -14.45 -23.75
C GLU A 116 -53.32 -13.71 -23.64
N HIS A 117 -53.30 -12.38 -23.42
CA HIS A 117 -54.52 -11.55 -23.40
C HIS A 117 -55.14 -11.32 -24.79
N THR A 118 -54.37 -11.41 -25.88
CA THR A 118 -54.88 -11.26 -27.25
C THR A 118 -55.49 -12.57 -27.79
N SER A 119 -55.16 -13.71 -27.18
CA SER A 119 -55.71 -15.03 -27.52
C SER A 119 -57.08 -15.35 -26.91
N VAL A 120 -57.73 -14.41 -26.21
CA VAL A 120 -59.16 -14.56 -25.87
C VAL A 120 -59.96 -14.03 -27.07
N PRO A 121 -60.59 -14.90 -27.89
CA PRO A 121 -61.37 -14.44 -29.02
C PRO A 121 -62.60 -13.69 -28.50
N THR A 122 -62.82 -12.51 -29.07
CA THR A 122 -64.13 -11.87 -29.11
C THR A 122 -65.09 -12.83 -29.79
N GLN A 123 -65.85 -13.58 -29.01
CA GLN A 123 -66.96 -14.38 -29.52
C GLN A 123 -68.20 -13.47 -29.61
N ALA A 124 -68.61 -13.22 -30.85
CA ALA A 124 -69.90 -12.66 -31.23
C ALA A 124 -71.02 -13.70 -31.05
#